data_AF-A0A651H4V2-F1
#
_entry.id   AF-A0A651H4V2-F1
#
_cell.length_a   1.000
_cell.length_b   1.000
_cell.length_c   1.000
_cell.angle_alpha   90.00
_cell.angle_beta   90.00
_cell.angle_gamma   90.00
#
_symmetry.space_group_name_H-M   'P 1'
#
loop_
_entity.id
_entity.type
_entity.pdbx_description
1 polymer ?
#
loop_
_entity_poly.entity_id
_entity_poly.type
_entity_poly.pdbx_seq_one_letter_code
_entity_poly.pdbx_strand_id
1 'polypeptide(L)'
;MALSEFEEKSAELLLEKFLGKRRPPPEIRDRLDIAARIEGQSVILLTIRPVWDNPSVKQKQPFAKIDFIRKTRCWKLFWMRADLEWHTYKPLPKVDSLEKALGEIDRDPHNCFWG
;
A
#
# COMPACT_ATOMS: atom_id res chain seq x y z
N MET A 1 20.03 4.00 -3.27
CA MET A 1 19.95 5.14 -2.33
C MET A 1 18.53 5.18 -1.77
N ALA A 2 18.38 5.22 -0.45
CA ALA A 2 17.10 5.17 0.25
C ALA A 2 16.46 6.57 0.39
N LEU A 3 15.19 6.61 0.83
CA LEU A 3 14.54 7.84 1.31
C LEU A 3 15.41 8.53 2.37
N SER A 4 15.18 9.82 2.56
CA SER A 4 15.84 10.54 3.65
C SER A 4 15.13 10.17 4.96
N GLU A 5 15.85 10.15 6.09
CA GLU A 5 15.26 9.79 7.40
C GLU A 5 13.99 10.59 7.73
N PHE A 6 13.90 11.84 7.28
CA PHE A 6 12.72 12.68 7.46
C PHE A 6 11.52 12.22 6.62
N GLU A 7 11.76 11.82 5.37
CA GLU A 7 10.73 11.27 4.49
C GLU A 7 10.25 9.90 4.98
N GLU A 8 11.16 9.07 5.51
CA GLU A 8 10.83 7.77 6.10
C GLU A 8 9.92 7.95 7.31
N LYS A 9 10.31 8.78 8.29
CA LYS A 9 9.48 9.04 9.47
C LYS A 9 8.11 9.62 9.12
N SER A 10 8.07 10.52 8.14
CA SER A 10 6.81 11.11 7.67
C SER A 10 5.92 10.05 7.01
N ALA A 11 6.52 9.16 6.22
CA ALA A 11 5.81 8.05 5.61
C ALA A 11 5.29 7.06 6.65
N GLU A 12 6.10 6.69 7.65
CA GLU A 12 5.69 5.83 8.76
C GLU A 12 4.48 6.42 9.50
N LEU A 13 4.52 7.71 9.85
CA LEU A 13 3.41 8.36 10.56
C LEU A 13 2.12 8.41 9.72
N LEU A 14 2.23 8.64 8.40
CA LEU A 14 1.10 8.58 7.48
C LEU A 14 0.55 7.16 7.35
N LEU A 15 1.42 6.16 7.29
CA LEU A 15 1.05 4.75 7.25
C LEU A 15 0.34 4.32 8.52
N GLU A 16 0.83 4.72 9.70
CA GLU A 16 0.17 4.43 10.98
C GLU A 16 -1.24 5.04 11.02
N LYS A 17 -1.41 6.30 10.57
CA LYS A 17 -2.73 6.92 10.46
C LYS A 17 -3.65 6.16 9.48
N PHE A 18 -3.13 5.80 8.32
CA PHE A 18 -3.88 5.05 7.31
C PHE A 18 -4.30 3.66 7.83
N LEU A 19 -3.37 2.93 8.44
CA LEU A 19 -3.64 1.64 9.07
C LEU A 19 -4.63 1.78 10.23
N GLY A 20 -4.52 2.83 11.04
CA GLY A 20 -5.48 3.10 12.12
C GLY A 20 -6.91 3.31 11.63
N LYS A 21 -7.08 3.95 10.47
CA LYS A 21 -8.39 4.20 9.85
C LYS A 21 -8.99 2.94 9.20
N ARG A 22 -8.15 2.11 8.56
CA ARG A 22 -8.60 1.00 7.71
C ARG A 22 -8.50 -0.38 8.37
N ARG A 23 -7.68 -0.54 9.42
CA ARG A 23 -7.52 -1.83 10.11
C ARG A 23 -8.87 -2.26 10.67
N PRO A 24 -9.36 -3.44 10.29
CA PRO A 24 -10.61 -3.94 10.83
C PRO A 24 -10.46 -4.24 12.33
N PRO A 25 -11.59 -4.37 13.06
CA PRO A 25 -11.57 -4.74 14.46
C PRO A 25 -10.84 -6.06 14.68
N PRO A 26 -10.27 -6.28 15.88
CA PRO A 26 -9.45 -7.45 16.20
C PRO A 26 -10.13 -8.80 15.86
N GLU A 27 -11.45 -8.86 15.92
CA GLU A 27 -12.25 -10.04 15.56
C GLU A 27 -12.12 -10.44 14.07
N ILE A 28 -11.90 -9.47 13.18
CA ILE A 28 -11.77 -9.68 11.73
C ILE A 28 -10.30 -9.77 11.32
N ARG A 29 -9.36 -9.24 12.12
CA ARG A 29 -7.91 -9.25 11.80
C ARG A 29 -7.33 -10.65 11.60
N ASP A 30 -7.97 -11.67 12.16
CA ASP A 30 -7.53 -13.05 11.92
C ASP A 30 -7.90 -13.55 10.51
N ARG A 31 -8.95 -12.98 9.91
CA ARG A 31 -9.41 -13.27 8.54
C ARG A 31 -8.82 -12.33 7.50
N LEU A 32 -8.68 -11.05 7.83
CA LEU A 32 -8.19 -10.02 6.94
C LEU A 32 -7.52 -8.92 7.75
N ASP A 33 -6.22 -8.74 7.56
CA ASP A 33 -5.47 -7.62 8.11
C ASP A 33 -4.74 -6.88 6.99
N ILE A 34 -4.41 -5.62 7.26
CA ILE A 34 -3.70 -4.74 6.32
C ILE A 34 -2.40 -4.34 6.99
N ALA A 35 -1.33 -4.45 6.21
CA ALA A 35 -0.01 -4.01 6.59
C ALA A 35 0.59 -3.12 5.50
N ALA A 36 1.55 -2.31 5.92
CA ALA A 36 2.35 -1.49 5.03
C ALA A 36 3.82 -1.78 5.32
N ARG A 37 4.63 -1.73 4.27
CA ARG A 37 6.07 -1.91 4.35
C ARG A 37 6.74 -0.82 3.53
N ILE A 38 7.79 -0.22 4.08
CA ILE A 38 8.64 0.70 3.34
C ILE A 38 9.88 -0.09 2.89
N GLU A 39 10.16 -0.08 1.60
CA GLU A 39 11.35 -0.67 1.00
C GLU A 39 12.15 0.43 0.27
N GLY A 40 13.10 1.02 0.99
CA GLY A 40 14.01 2.04 0.46
C GLY A 40 13.30 3.35 0.13
N GLN A 41 12.70 3.44 -1.06
CA GLN A 41 11.87 4.58 -1.49
C GLN A 41 10.49 4.21 -2.00
N SER A 42 10.15 2.93 -1.92
CA SER A 42 8.83 2.43 -2.26
C SER A 42 8.06 2.10 -0.99
N VAL A 43 6.80 2.50 -0.93
CA VAL A 43 5.83 2.08 0.08
C VAL A 43 4.96 0.99 -0.53
N ILE A 44 4.90 -0.18 0.08
CA ILE A 44 4.15 -1.33 -0.39
C ILE A 44 3.06 -1.64 0.62
N LEU A 45 1.81 -1.66 0.17
CA LEU A 45 0.68 -2.13 0.96
C LEU A 45 0.42 -3.59 0.67
N LEU A 46 0.21 -4.35 1.73
CA LEU A 46 -0.04 -5.78 1.69
C LEU A 46 -1.24 -6.16 2.54
N THR A 47 -1.99 -7.11 2.02
CA THR A 47 -3.12 -7.74 2.69
C THR A 47 -2.63 -9.04 3.31
N ILE A 48 -2.93 -9.24 4.58
CA ILE A 48 -2.59 -10.44 5.34
C ILE A 48 -3.88 -11.22 5.51
N ARG A 49 -3.93 -12.43 4.94
CA ARG A 49 -5.08 -13.33 5.09
C ARG A 49 -4.63 -14.78 5.22
N PRO A 50 -5.37 -15.63 5.95
CA PRO A 50 -5.13 -17.06 5.94
C PRO A 50 -5.25 -17.62 4.53
N VAL A 51 -4.40 -18.59 4.19
CA VAL A 51 -4.54 -19.35 2.94
C VAL A 51 -5.84 -20.15 3.02
N TRP A 52 -6.56 -20.24 1.89
CA TRP A 52 -7.84 -20.95 1.81
C TRP A 52 -7.73 -22.43 2.21
N ASP A 53 -6.61 -23.07 1.89
CA ASP A 53 -6.33 -24.49 2.16
C ASP A 53 -5.78 -24.73 3.58
N ASN A 54 -5.07 -23.75 4.16
CA ASN A 54 -4.50 -23.88 5.50
C ASN A 54 -4.63 -22.57 6.29
N PRO A 55 -5.64 -22.44 7.17
CA PRO A 55 -5.87 -21.23 7.95
C PRO A 55 -4.78 -20.95 8.98
N SER A 56 -3.92 -21.92 9.30
CA SER A 56 -2.76 -21.71 10.16
C SER A 56 -1.65 -20.90 9.47
N VAL A 57 -1.67 -20.82 8.14
CA VAL A 57 -0.66 -20.10 7.35
C VAL A 57 -1.24 -18.77 6.87
N LYS A 58 -0.66 -17.67 7.34
CA LYS A 58 -1.01 -16.32 6.89
C LYS A 58 -0.18 -15.93 5.66
N GLN A 59 -0.84 -15.72 4.52
CA GLN A 59 -0.20 -15.21 3.31
C GLN A 59 -0.26 -13.69 3.29
N LYS A 60 0.84 -13.07 2.84
CA LYS A 60 0.95 -11.64 2.61
C LYS A 60 0.86 -11.40 1.10
N GLN A 61 -0.18 -10.71 0.66
CA GLN A 61 -0.41 -10.39 -0.74
C GLN A 61 -0.25 -8.88 -0.95
N PRO A 62 0.83 -8.43 -1.61
CA PRO A 62 0.98 -7.02 -1.93
C PRO A 62 -0.05 -6.63 -3.01
N PHE A 63 -0.73 -5.49 -2.82
CA PHE A 63 -1.79 -5.04 -3.73
C PHE A 63 -1.54 -3.64 -4.29
N ALA A 64 -0.87 -2.77 -3.52
CA ALA A 64 -0.50 -1.43 -3.95
C ALA A 64 0.97 -1.17 -3.66
N LYS A 65 1.63 -0.43 -4.56
CA LYS A 65 3.00 0.04 -4.39
C LYS A 65 3.09 1.49 -4.80
N ILE A 66 3.75 2.31 -3.99
CA ILE A 66 3.91 3.73 -4.19
C ILE A 66 5.41 4.01 -4.24
N ASP A 67 5.93 4.42 -5.38
CA ASP A 67 7.37 4.63 -5.57
C ASP A 67 7.71 6.12 -5.61
N PHE A 68 8.65 6.57 -4.78
CA PHE A 68 9.10 7.96 -4.81
C PHE A 68 10.19 8.19 -5.85
N ILE A 69 9.94 9.09 -6.79
CA ILE A 69 10.90 9.49 -7.82
C ILE A 69 11.51 10.82 -7.44
N ARG A 70 12.72 10.80 -6.88
CA ARG A 70 13.49 12.00 -6.52
C ARG A 70 13.74 12.96 -7.68
N LYS A 71 13.99 12.44 -8.89
CA LYS A 71 14.27 13.27 -10.09
C LYS A 71 13.13 14.25 -10.40
N THR A 72 11.89 13.82 -10.21
CA THR A 72 10.70 14.65 -10.44
C THR A 72 10.04 15.11 -9.15
N ARG A 73 10.51 14.64 -7.99
CA ARG A 73 9.89 14.80 -6.67
C ARG A 73 8.40 14.42 -6.67
N CYS A 74 8.09 13.34 -7.38
CA CYS A 74 6.72 12.82 -7.49
C CYS A 74 6.68 11.37 -7.02
N TRP A 75 5.54 10.96 -6.49
CA TRP A 75 5.24 9.56 -6.19
C TRP A 75 4.47 8.94 -7.35
N LYS A 76 4.85 7.73 -7.75
CA LYS A 76 4.10 6.93 -8.72
C LYS A 76 3.32 5.85 -8.00
N LEU A 77 2.05 5.69 -8.35
CA LEU A 77 1.20 4.63 -7.83
C LEU A 77 1.19 3.45 -8.80
N PHE A 78 1.35 2.26 -8.23
CA PHE A 78 1.29 0.97 -8.90
C PHE A 78 0.28 0.08 -8.19
N TRP A 79 -0.39 -0.75 -8.97
CA TRP A 79 -1.33 -1.76 -8.49
C TRP A 79 -0.90 -3.13 -8.99
N MET A 80 -1.13 -4.16 -8.18
CA MET A 80 -0.84 -5.54 -8.53
C MET A 80 -2.04 -6.12 -9.26
N ARG A 81 -1.84 -6.59 -10.49
CA ARG A 81 -2.90 -7.18 -11.31
C ARG A 81 -2.96 -8.70 -11.12
N ALA A 82 -3.99 -9.32 -11.67
CA ALA A 82 -4.18 -10.78 -11.63
C ALA A 82 -3.05 -11.57 -12.33
N ASP A 83 -2.26 -10.90 -13.17
CA ASP A 83 -1.02 -11.41 -13.79
C ASP A 83 0.17 -11.47 -12.80
N LEU A 84 -0.02 -10.99 -11.56
CA LEU A 84 1.02 -10.84 -10.54
C LEU A 84 2.11 -9.83 -10.91
N GLU A 85 1.83 -8.94 -11.84
CA GLU A 85 2.74 -7.88 -12.26
C GLU A 85 2.30 -6.51 -11.72
N TRP A 86 3.29 -5.62 -11.56
CA TRP A 86 3.04 -4.24 -11.12
C TRP A 86 2.68 -3.36 -12.32
N HIS A 87 1.44 -2.89 -12.35
CA HIS A 87 0.98 -1.98 -13.37
C HIS A 87 0.96 -0.55 -12.84
N THR A 88 1.25 0.42 -13.70
CA THR A 88 1.12 1.84 -13.31
C THR A 88 -0.36 2.20 -13.22
N TYR A 89 -0.75 2.88 -12.16
CA TYR A 89 -2.11 3.37 -11.97
C TYR A 89 -2.35 4.57 -12.89
N LYS A 90 -3.05 4.34 -14.01
CA LYS A 90 -3.29 5.35 -15.06
C LYS A 90 -4.10 6.58 -14.62
N PRO A 91 -5.11 6.48 -13.73
CA PRO A 91 -5.89 7.65 -13.31
C PRO A 91 -5.06 8.68 -12.56
N LEU A 92 -4.10 8.20 -11.76
CA LEU A 92 -3.26 9.03 -10.91
C LEU A 92 -1.78 8.60 -11.04
N PRO A 93 -1.17 8.82 -12.21
CA PRO A 93 0.14 8.24 -12.53
C PRO A 93 1.28 8.91 -11.75
N LYS A 94 1.08 10.14 -11.28
CA LYS A 94 2.01 10.90 -10.44
C LYS A 94 1.22 11.69 -9.40
N VAL A 95 1.69 11.66 -8.15
CA VAL A 95 1.19 12.55 -7.09
C VAL A 95 2.33 13.28 -6.42
N ASP A 96 2.01 14.45 -5.89
CA ASP A 96 2.97 15.31 -5.19
C ASP A 96 3.23 14.82 -3.75
N SER A 97 2.36 13.98 -3.20
CA SER A 97 2.41 13.59 -1.79
C SER A 97 1.91 12.17 -1.57
N LEU A 98 2.58 11.45 -0.67
CA LEU A 98 2.20 10.09 -0.26
C LEU A 98 0.77 10.04 0.28
N GLU A 99 0.35 11.05 1.05
CA GLU A 99 -1.02 11.14 1.58
C GLU A 99 -2.09 11.14 0.48
N LYS A 100 -1.85 11.84 -0.64
CA LYS A 100 -2.77 11.83 -1.79
C LYS A 100 -2.85 10.42 -2.41
N ALA A 101 -1.72 9.73 -2.57
CA ALA A 101 -1.71 8.36 -3.07
C ALA A 101 -2.45 7.40 -2.13
N LEU A 102 -2.22 7.50 -0.82
CA LEU A 102 -2.93 6.71 0.19
C LEU A 102 -4.43 7.01 0.19
N GLY A 103 -4.82 8.28 0.03
CA GLY A 103 -6.22 8.69 -0.09
C GLY A 103 -6.90 8.14 -1.34
N GLU A 104 -6.19 8.05 -2.46
CA GLU A 104 -6.71 7.42 -3.68
C GLU A 104 -6.90 5.92 -3.51
N ILE A 105 -5.94 5.25 -2.85
CA ILE A 105 -6.07 3.83 -2.50
C ILE A 105 -7.24 3.62 -1.53
N ASP A 106 -7.46 4.50 -0.55
CA ASP A 106 -8.58 4.42 0.41
C ASP A 106 -9.94 4.55 -0.27
N ARG A 107 -10.04 5.49 -1.23
CA ARG A 107 -11.25 5.74 -2.01
C ARG A 107 -11.51 4.65 -3.03
N ASP A 108 -10.44 4.10 -3.60
CA ASP A 108 -10.43 3.10 -4.67
C ASP A 108 -11.55 3.30 -5.72
N PRO A 109 -11.58 4.46 -6.40
CA PRO A 109 -12.67 4.80 -7.31
C PRO A 109 -12.84 3.81 -8.49
N HIS A 110 -11.81 3.01 -8.76
CA HIS A 110 -11.77 2.05 -9.85
C HIS A 110 -11.82 0.58 -9.40
N ASN A 111 -12.05 0.30 -8.10
CA ASN A 111 -12.01 -1.05 -7.52
C ASN A 111 -10.75 -1.84 -7.89
N CYS A 112 -9.61 -1.14 -7.93
CA CYS A 112 -8.31 -1.68 -8.29
C CYS A 112 -7.57 -2.26 -7.07
N PHE A 113 -7.93 -1.86 -5.85
CA PHE A 113 -7.18 -2.19 -4.63
C PHE A 113 -7.98 -3.04 -3.65
N TRP A 114 -9.29 -2.81 -3.53
CA TRP A 114 -10.20 -3.52 -2.62
C TRP A 114 -11.23 -4.42 -3.33
N GLY A 115 -11.19 -4.47 -4.66
CA GLY A 115 -12.10 -5.25 -5.51
C GLY A 115 -11.87 -6.76 -5.46
#